data_AF-A0AAD1ZQH1-F1
#
_entry.id   AF-A0AAD1ZQH1-F1
#
_cell.length_a   1.000
_cell.length_b   1.000
_cell.length_c   1.000
_cell.angle_alpha   90.00
_cell.angle_beta   90.00
_cell.angle_gamma   90.00
#
_symmetry.space_group_name_H-M   'P 1'
#
loop_
_entity.id
_entity.type
_entity.pdbx_description
1 polymer ?
#
loop_
_entity_poly.entity_id
_entity_poly.type
_entity_poly.pdbx_seq_one_letter_code
_entity_poly.pdbx_strand_id
1 'polypeptide(L)'
;MRLDGRTTWDDGNGFKTSTMRLGADVIVFSRSFGGGGKRLTQSIGLLSYTFLRSTGKEDILVPMLDYERRGQEWHKIVRPSAGDWNINVETIVQWSPFSSEADLIRQFNQMKDHGTRIIVYNLWEDDQGLLELDFDTDPHDIQIRGVNRDEKNIKMAQLYPNSRHFLTYRHSLRSYASILYLRIPPSFRIILRGKDVEHHNIVNDMMMSQEVTYRPQPGTDGVPKVANMVASVTIGFVKDAKAHIDVQGFNVYHKNRLIKPFWRLWHAPGSDGRGVIGVLEANFVEPAHDKQGFERTTVLARLEAQLIQMQKTYWSSNCHHIGYS
;
A
#
# COMPACT_ATOMS: atom_id res chain seq x y z
N MET A 1 -22.08 -0.33 -7.09
CA MET A 1 -21.52 0.98 -6.72
C MET A 1 -20.50 1.35 -7.77
N ARG A 2 -20.87 2.17 -8.77
CA ARG A 2 -19.85 2.90 -9.55
C ARG A 2 -19.37 3.98 -8.59
N LEU A 3 -18.22 3.73 -7.97
CA LEU A 3 -17.42 4.81 -7.42
C LEU A 3 -17.14 5.76 -8.59
N ASP A 4 -17.11 7.06 -8.29
CA ASP A 4 -16.73 8.09 -9.25
C ASP A 4 -15.44 7.71 -10.00
N GLY A 5 -15.24 8.30 -11.18
CA GLY A 5 -14.16 7.98 -12.12
C GLY A 5 -12.74 8.33 -11.66
N ARG A 6 -12.42 8.07 -10.39
CA ARG A 6 -11.10 8.16 -9.75
C ARG A 6 -10.78 6.87 -9.00
N THR A 7 -11.19 5.72 -9.54
CA THR A 7 -10.68 4.43 -9.08
C THR A 7 -9.17 4.47 -9.18
N THR A 8 -8.52 4.27 -8.03
CA THR A 8 -7.07 4.44 -7.95
C THR A 8 -6.36 3.47 -8.89
N TRP A 9 -6.92 2.29 -9.20
CA TRP A 9 -6.32 1.28 -10.10
C TRP A 9 -7.37 0.33 -10.70
N ASP A 10 -7.15 -0.14 -11.94
CA ASP A 10 -8.08 -1.01 -12.72
C ASP A 10 -7.38 -2.24 -13.33
N ASP A 11 -6.68 -3.02 -12.51
CA ASP A 11 -5.90 -4.19 -12.94
C ASP A 11 -6.51 -5.53 -12.48
N GLY A 12 -7.63 -5.52 -11.73
CA GLY A 12 -8.39 -6.73 -11.33
C GLY A 12 -7.64 -7.80 -10.49
N ASN A 13 -6.32 -7.66 -10.32
CA ASN A 13 -5.42 -8.69 -9.80
C ASN A 13 -4.78 -8.33 -8.45
N GLY A 14 -4.85 -7.06 -8.05
CA GLY A 14 -4.18 -6.57 -6.83
C GLY A 14 -4.60 -7.30 -5.56
N PHE A 15 -5.89 -7.64 -5.42
CA PHE A 15 -6.39 -8.42 -4.28
C PHE A 15 -5.77 -9.82 -4.24
N LYS A 16 -5.92 -10.60 -5.32
CA LYS A 16 -5.46 -12.00 -5.40
C LYS A 16 -3.96 -12.11 -5.16
N THR A 17 -3.18 -11.27 -5.83
CA THR A 17 -1.71 -11.30 -5.73
C THR A 17 -1.25 -10.93 -4.32
N SER A 18 -1.86 -9.91 -3.71
CA SER A 18 -1.43 -9.43 -2.38
C SER A 18 -1.83 -10.38 -1.26
N THR A 19 -3.05 -10.94 -1.29
CA THR A 19 -3.50 -11.87 -0.24
C THR A 19 -2.73 -13.18 -0.29
N MET A 20 -2.51 -13.72 -1.50
CA MET A 20 -1.73 -14.95 -1.69
C MET A 20 -0.23 -14.76 -1.41
N ARG A 21 0.29 -13.53 -1.46
CA ARG A 21 1.67 -13.22 -0.99
C ARG A 21 1.78 -13.23 0.54
N LEU A 22 0.70 -12.96 1.26
CA LEU A 22 0.72 -12.88 2.73
C LEU A 22 0.47 -14.24 3.39
N GLY A 23 -0.46 -15.03 2.85
CA GLY A 23 -0.76 -16.37 3.37
C GLY A 23 -1.39 -17.26 2.33
N ALA A 24 -1.49 -18.54 2.67
CA ALA A 24 -2.04 -19.57 1.80
C ALA A 24 -3.56 -19.40 1.60
N ASP A 25 -4.26 -18.83 2.59
CA ASP A 25 -5.72 -18.85 2.60
C ASP A 25 -6.31 -17.49 2.99
N VAL A 26 -7.40 -17.11 2.32
CA VAL A 26 -8.13 -15.87 2.59
C VAL A 26 -9.63 -16.08 2.53
N ILE A 27 -10.33 -15.56 3.53
CA ILE A 27 -11.78 -15.47 3.57
C ILE A 27 -12.22 -14.01 3.56
N VAL A 28 -13.20 -13.69 2.71
CA VAL A 28 -13.72 -12.35 2.51
C VAL A 28 -15.19 -12.31 2.90
N PHE A 29 -15.54 -11.35 3.75
CA PHE A 29 -16.91 -10.99 4.08
C PHE A 29 -17.19 -9.63 3.49
N SER A 30 -18.28 -9.49 2.74
CA SER A 30 -18.66 -8.21 2.14
C SER A 30 -20.13 -7.96 2.36
N ARG A 31 -20.50 -6.74 2.78
CA ARG A 31 -21.87 -6.27 2.86
C ARG A 31 -22.01 -5.02 2.02
N SER A 32 -23.05 -4.95 1.20
CA SER A 32 -23.33 -3.79 0.35
C SER A 32 -24.80 -3.72 -0.02
N PHE A 33 -25.21 -2.60 -0.59
CA PHE A 33 -26.50 -2.52 -1.27
C PHE A 33 -26.37 -3.15 -2.67
N GLY A 34 -27.20 -4.16 -2.95
CA GLY A 34 -27.28 -4.86 -4.21
C GLY A 34 -27.65 -3.96 -5.39
N GLY A 35 -27.50 -4.49 -6.61
CA GLY A 35 -27.78 -3.77 -7.86
C GLY A 35 -29.15 -3.09 -7.84
N GLY A 36 -29.16 -1.77 -8.02
CA GLY A 36 -30.36 -0.93 -7.94
C GLY A 36 -30.59 -0.25 -6.59
N GLY A 37 -29.71 -0.44 -5.59
CA GLY A 37 -29.72 0.31 -4.31
C GLY A 37 -30.85 -0.03 -3.34
N LYS A 38 -31.71 -0.99 -3.70
CA LYS A 38 -32.95 -1.27 -2.95
C LYS A 38 -32.84 -2.38 -1.92
N ARG A 39 -31.82 -3.25 -1.99
CA ARG A 39 -31.71 -4.44 -1.13
C ARG A 39 -30.32 -4.58 -0.57
N LEU A 40 -30.23 -4.91 0.71
CA LEU A 40 -28.95 -5.17 1.36
C LEU A 40 -28.54 -6.62 1.08
N THR A 41 -27.32 -6.83 0.60
CA THR A 41 -26.74 -8.15 0.37
C THR A 41 -25.48 -8.32 1.20
N GLN A 42 -25.19 -9.55 1.57
CA GLN A 42 -23.92 -9.90 2.17
C GLN A 42 -23.40 -11.22 1.61
N SER A 43 -22.10 -11.29 1.38
CA SER A 43 -21.44 -12.38 0.68
C SER A 43 -20.21 -12.83 1.45
N ILE A 44 -19.96 -14.14 1.43
CA ILE A 44 -18.76 -14.78 1.95
C ILE A 44 -18.08 -15.47 0.79
N GLY A 45 -16.78 -15.25 0.61
CA GLY A 45 -15.97 -15.96 -0.39
C GLY A 45 -14.70 -16.49 0.23
N LEU A 46 -14.35 -17.74 -0.12
CA LEU A 46 -13.12 -18.39 0.33
C LEU A 46 -12.19 -18.64 -0.86
N LEU A 47 -10.99 -18.08 -0.81
CA LEU A 47 -9.89 -18.43 -1.71
C LEU A 47 -8.82 -19.13 -0.87
N SER A 48 -8.77 -20.46 -0.96
CA SER A 48 -7.92 -21.30 -0.12
C SER A 48 -7.00 -22.17 -0.95
N TYR A 49 -5.69 -21.88 -0.91
CA TYR A 49 -4.67 -22.75 -1.48
C TYR A 49 -4.68 -24.13 -0.83
N THR A 50 -4.87 -24.17 0.49
CA THR A 50 -4.87 -25.41 1.28
C THR A 50 -6.00 -26.34 0.84
N PHE A 51 -7.22 -25.83 0.67
CA PHE A 51 -8.36 -26.57 0.14
C PHE A 51 -8.06 -27.15 -1.25
N LEU A 52 -7.61 -26.30 -2.19
CA LEU A 52 -7.39 -26.71 -3.58
C LEU A 52 -6.31 -27.79 -3.69
N ARG A 53 -5.20 -27.63 -2.96
CA ARG A 53 -4.11 -28.61 -2.93
C ARG A 53 -4.52 -29.92 -2.26
N SER A 54 -5.13 -29.84 -1.09
CA SER A 54 -5.49 -31.03 -0.31
C SER A 54 -6.56 -31.89 -0.99
N THR A 55 -7.41 -31.28 -1.82
CA THR A 55 -8.46 -31.98 -2.57
C THR A 55 -8.08 -32.26 -4.04
N GLY A 56 -6.84 -31.99 -4.43
CA GLY A 56 -6.32 -32.30 -5.77
C GLY A 56 -7.06 -31.58 -6.90
N LYS A 57 -7.57 -30.36 -6.67
CA LYS A 57 -8.31 -29.61 -7.69
C LYS A 57 -7.34 -29.06 -8.75
N GLU A 58 -7.67 -29.29 -10.01
CA GLU A 58 -6.94 -28.75 -11.16
C GLU A 58 -7.38 -27.32 -11.49
N ASP A 59 -8.65 -27.00 -11.24
CA ASP A 59 -9.24 -25.67 -11.43
C ASP A 59 -9.34 -24.86 -10.13
N ILE A 60 -9.28 -23.53 -10.26
CA ILE A 60 -9.50 -22.61 -9.13
C ILE A 60 -11.00 -22.57 -8.80
N LEU A 61 -11.38 -23.27 -7.72
CA LEU A 61 -12.70 -23.23 -7.14
C LEU A 61 -12.76 -22.23 -5.97
N VAL A 62 -13.78 -21.37 -5.96
CA VAL A 62 -14.01 -20.37 -4.91
C VAL A 62 -15.40 -20.61 -4.31
N PRO A 63 -15.50 -21.31 -3.16
CA PRO A 63 -16.77 -21.45 -2.45
C PRO A 63 -17.31 -20.07 -2.06
N MET A 64 -18.61 -19.85 -2.31
CA MET A 64 -19.27 -18.59 -1.99
C MET A 64 -20.66 -18.81 -1.37
N LEU A 65 -20.99 -17.95 -0.41
CA LEU A 65 -22.30 -17.89 0.24
C LEU A 65 -22.85 -16.47 0.10
N ASP A 66 -24.01 -16.34 -0.52
CA ASP A 66 -24.69 -15.07 -0.71
C ASP A 66 -25.99 -15.02 0.08
N TYR A 67 -26.26 -13.88 0.71
CA TYR A 67 -27.48 -13.62 1.46
C TYR A 67 -28.10 -12.29 1.03
N GLU A 68 -29.43 -12.24 0.99
CA GLU A 68 -30.22 -11.05 0.71
C GLU A 68 -31.10 -10.73 1.92
N ARG A 69 -31.12 -9.46 2.36
CA ARG A 69 -32.03 -9.01 3.41
C ARG A 69 -33.42 -8.78 2.84
N ARG A 70 -34.44 -9.47 3.37
CA ARG A 70 -35.85 -9.20 3.08
C ARG A 70 -36.57 -8.91 4.40
N GLY A 71 -37.07 -7.68 4.54
CA GLY A 71 -37.55 -7.20 5.84
C GLY A 71 -36.42 -7.15 6.87
N GLN A 72 -36.60 -7.82 8.01
CA GLN A 72 -35.60 -7.94 9.07
C GLN A 72 -34.75 -9.21 8.99
N GLU A 73 -35.09 -10.14 8.10
CA GLU A 73 -34.44 -11.45 8.00
C GLU A 73 -33.46 -11.54 6.82
N TRP A 74 -32.44 -12.38 6.99
CA TRP A 74 -31.48 -12.72 5.95
C TRP A 74 -31.89 -14.03 5.29
N HIS A 75 -32.02 -14.01 3.97
CA HIS A 75 -32.37 -15.17 3.17
C HIS A 75 -31.19 -15.61 2.31
N LYS A 76 -30.97 -16.93 2.25
CA LYS A 76 -29.93 -17.56 1.43
C LYS A 76 -30.24 -17.34 -0.05
N ILE A 77 -29.26 -16.88 -0.82
CA ILE A 77 -29.33 -16.83 -2.29
C ILE A 77 -28.70 -18.11 -2.81
N VAL A 78 -29.55 -19.09 -3.10
CA VAL A 78 -29.12 -20.38 -3.63
C VAL A 78 -28.86 -20.24 -5.13
N ARG A 79 -27.65 -20.58 -5.59
CA ARG A 79 -27.27 -20.63 -7.01
C ARG A 79 -26.34 -21.82 -7.25
N PRO A 80 -26.58 -22.73 -8.22
CA PRO A 80 -27.83 -23.07 -8.92
C PRO A 80 -28.74 -24.09 -8.17
N SER A 81 -28.22 -24.86 -7.20
CA SER A 81 -29.02 -25.83 -6.42
C SER A 81 -28.77 -25.76 -4.90
N ALA A 82 -29.69 -26.30 -4.09
CA ALA A 82 -29.53 -26.37 -2.64
C ALA A 82 -28.39 -27.32 -2.21
N GLY A 83 -28.05 -28.31 -3.03
CA GLY A 83 -26.88 -29.18 -2.79
C GLY A 83 -25.58 -28.38 -2.85
N ASP A 84 -25.47 -27.46 -3.80
CA ASP A 84 -24.29 -26.59 -3.95
C ASP A 84 -24.11 -25.66 -2.74
N TRP A 85 -25.22 -25.22 -2.13
CA TRP A 85 -25.18 -24.42 -0.92
C TRP A 85 -24.56 -25.19 0.26
N ASN A 86 -25.07 -26.40 0.53
CA ASN A 86 -24.57 -27.19 1.65
C ASN A 86 -23.10 -27.54 1.48
N ILE A 87 -22.69 -27.91 0.26
CA ILE A 87 -21.28 -28.16 -0.07
C ILE A 87 -20.43 -26.91 0.18
N ASN A 88 -20.89 -25.72 -0.23
CA ASN A 88 -20.15 -24.48 0.01
C ASN A 88 -20.05 -24.14 1.50
N VAL A 89 -21.12 -24.33 2.29
CA VAL A 89 -21.08 -24.12 3.74
C VAL A 89 -20.10 -25.08 4.40
N GLU A 90 -20.22 -26.38 4.09
CA GLU A 90 -19.34 -27.42 4.63
C GLU A 90 -17.88 -27.14 4.27
N THR A 91 -17.62 -26.78 3.00
CA THR A 91 -16.27 -26.44 2.54
C THR A 91 -15.72 -25.22 3.27
N ILE A 92 -16.50 -24.13 3.39
CA ILE A 92 -16.02 -22.93 4.07
C ILE A 92 -15.78 -23.20 5.56
N VAL A 93 -16.68 -23.93 6.23
CA VAL A 93 -16.51 -24.28 7.64
C VAL A 93 -15.29 -25.20 7.84
N GLN A 94 -15.07 -26.16 6.94
CA GLN A 94 -13.94 -27.09 7.04
C GLN A 94 -12.59 -26.40 6.82
N TRP A 95 -12.51 -25.46 5.88
CA TRP A 95 -11.23 -24.90 5.42
C TRP A 95 -10.97 -23.46 5.87
N SER A 96 -11.88 -22.85 6.64
CA SER A 96 -11.70 -21.51 7.24
C SER A 96 -11.47 -21.58 8.75
N PRO A 97 -11.07 -20.47 9.40
CA PRO A 97 -10.89 -20.41 10.86
C PRO A 97 -12.21 -20.46 11.66
N PHE A 98 -13.34 -20.75 11.03
CA PHE A 98 -14.68 -20.68 11.64
C PHE A 98 -15.35 -22.04 11.67
N SER A 99 -15.90 -22.42 12.83
CA SER A 99 -16.42 -23.77 13.07
C SER A 99 -17.89 -23.98 12.69
N SER A 100 -18.60 -22.94 12.26
CA SER A 100 -20.04 -23.04 11.92
C SER A 100 -20.54 -21.91 11.00
N GLU A 101 -21.69 -22.12 10.33
CA GLU A 101 -22.39 -21.05 9.60
C GLU A 101 -22.74 -19.87 10.53
N ALA A 102 -23.05 -20.13 11.80
CA ALA A 102 -23.31 -19.09 12.78
C ALA A 102 -22.06 -18.24 13.12
N ASP A 103 -20.87 -18.85 13.16
CA ASP A 103 -19.59 -18.12 13.32
C ASP A 103 -19.29 -17.21 12.13
N LEU A 104 -19.56 -17.70 10.92
CA LEU A 104 -19.42 -16.95 9.68
C LEU A 104 -20.35 -15.73 9.67
N ILE A 105 -21.63 -15.91 10.00
CA ILE A 105 -22.62 -14.83 10.04
C ILE A 105 -22.23 -13.77 11.10
N ARG A 106 -21.71 -14.19 12.26
CA ARG A 106 -21.23 -13.28 13.31
C ARG A 106 -20.15 -12.31 12.83
N GLN A 107 -19.38 -12.65 11.80
CA GLN A 107 -18.35 -11.75 11.27
C GLN A 107 -18.93 -10.46 10.67
N PHE A 108 -20.20 -10.47 10.26
CA PHE A 108 -20.88 -9.28 9.76
C PHE A 108 -21.33 -8.30 10.85
N ASN A 109 -21.30 -8.68 12.13
CA ASN A 109 -21.69 -7.79 13.24
C ASN A 109 -20.76 -6.58 13.38
N GLN A 110 -19.53 -6.68 12.88
CA GLN A 110 -18.55 -5.58 12.88
C GLN A 110 -18.79 -4.56 11.75
N MET A 111 -19.73 -4.85 10.83
CA MET A 111 -20.05 -4.00 9.68
C MET A 111 -21.47 -3.44 9.85
N LYS A 112 -21.67 -2.18 9.43
CA LYS A 112 -22.99 -1.54 9.39
C LYS A 112 -23.75 -1.97 8.13
N ASP A 113 -24.23 -1.03 7.33
CA ASP A 113 -24.95 -1.31 6.07
C ASP A 113 -24.00 -1.56 4.89
N HIS A 114 -22.72 -1.28 5.03
CA HIS A 114 -21.71 -1.59 4.02
C HIS A 114 -20.35 -1.81 4.69
N GLY A 115 -19.51 -2.59 4.02
CA GLY A 115 -18.14 -2.84 4.45
C GLY A 115 -17.60 -4.14 3.89
N THR A 116 -16.28 -4.28 3.97
CA THR A 116 -15.58 -5.51 3.60
C THR A 116 -14.61 -5.85 4.72
N ARG A 117 -14.61 -7.12 5.14
CA ARG A 117 -13.64 -7.68 6.07
C ARG A 117 -12.90 -8.81 5.38
N ILE A 118 -11.58 -8.71 5.36
CA ILE A 118 -10.68 -9.69 4.77
C ILE A 118 -9.87 -10.30 5.89
N ILE A 119 -9.81 -11.62 5.95
CA ILE A 119 -9.02 -12.36 6.93
C ILE A 119 -8.09 -13.28 6.15
N VAL A 120 -6.79 -12.97 6.21
CA VAL A 120 -5.72 -13.81 5.67
C VAL A 120 -5.19 -14.65 6.83
N TYR A 121 -5.02 -15.95 6.61
CA TYR A 121 -4.55 -16.91 7.61
C TYR A 121 -3.67 -17.96 6.93
N ASN A 122 -3.04 -18.82 7.73
CA ASN A 122 -1.93 -19.66 7.28
C ASN A 122 -0.87 -18.81 6.57
N LEU A 123 -0.39 -17.80 7.31
CA LEU A 123 0.64 -16.88 6.85
C LEU A 123 1.91 -17.66 6.51
N TRP A 124 2.64 -17.18 5.51
CA TRP A 124 3.87 -17.86 5.08
C TRP A 124 4.96 -17.80 6.15
N GLU A 125 5.61 -18.94 6.33
CA GLU A 125 6.80 -19.12 7.17
C GLU A 125 8.03 -19.28 6.29
N ASP A 126 9.19 -18.90 6.80
CA ASP A 126 10.48 -19.18 6.18
C ASP A 126 10.93 -20.64 6.40
N ASP A 127 12.11 -20.98 5.88
CA ASP A 127 12.69 -22.34 6.01
C ASP A 127 12.95 -22.76 7.47
N GLN A 128 12.89 -21.82 8.42
CA GLN A 128 13.06 -22.05 9.86
C GLN A 128 11.71 -22.16 10.60
N GLY A 129 10.58 -22.09 9.88
CA GLY A 129 9.24 -22.09 10.46
C GLY A 129 8.88 -20.77 11.15
N LEU A 130 9.55 -19.68 10.81
CA LEU A 130 9.27 -18.36 11.38
C LEU A 130 8.47 -17.51 10.41
N LEU A 131 7.45 -16.81 10.92
CA LEU A 131 6.69 -15.84 10.14
C LEU A 131 7.58 -14.69 9.68
N GLU A 132 7.43 -14.26 8.43
CA GLU A 132 8.09 -13.04 7.91
C GLU A 132 7.70 -11.79 8.71
N LEU A 133 6.46 -11.77 9.21
CA LEU A 133 5.89 -10.67 9.98
C LEU A 133 6.09 -10.88 11.48
N ASP A 134 6.62 -9.85 12.15
CA ASP A 134 6.76 -9.75 13.59
C ASP A 134 5.57 -8.96 14.17
N PHE A 135 4.85 -9.62 15.07
CA PHE A 135 3.67 -9.10 15.76
C PHE A 135 3.91 -8.81 17.25
N ASP A 136 5.12 -9.12 17.74
CA ASP A 136 5.43 -9.23 19.16
C ASP A 136 6.36 -8.10 19.63
N THR A 137 7.33 -7.67 18.81
CA THR A 137 8.31 -6.64 19.19
C THR A 137 7.67 -5.30 19.56
N ASP A 138 6.67 -4.84 18.78
CA ASP A 138 5.89 -3.65 19.09
C ASP A 138 4.40 -3.99 19.07
N PRO A 139 3.69 -3.88 20.21
CA PRO A 139 2.28 -4.25 20.28
C PRO A 139 1.37 -3.41 19.37
N HIS A 140 1.82 -2.23 18.92
CA HIS A 140 1.08 -1.32 18.07
C HIS A 140 1.57 -1.31 16.61
N ASP A 141 2.51 -2.18 16.23
CA ASP A 141 3.04 -2.25 14.87
C ASP A 141 2.99 -3.68 14.31
N ILE A 142 3.22 -3.79 13.00
CA ILE A 142 3.57 -5.06 12.34
C ILE A 142 4.90 -4.80 11.65
N GLN A 143 5.93 -5.55 12.02
CA GLN A 143 7.27 -5.35 11.50
C GLN A 143 7.71 -6.50 10.60
N ILE A 144 8.72 -6.28 9.77
CA ILE A 144 9.36 -7.36 8.98
C ILE A 144 10.56 -7.91 9.75
N ARG A 145 10.71 -9.23 9.78
CA ARG A 145 11.89 -9.92 10.32
C ARG A 145 13.03 -9.99 9.28
N GLY A 146 14.26 -10.17 9.76
CA GLY A 146 15.42 -10.41 8.89
C GLY A 146 16.05 -9.13 8.33
N VAL A 147 16.62 -9.22 7.12
CA VAL A 147 17.59 -8.27 6.56
C VAL A 147 17.08 -6.82 6.47
N ASN A 148 15.77 -6.63 6.38
CA ASN A 148 15.17 -5.28 6.33
C ASN A 148 15.09 -4.60 7.71
N ARG A 149 15.27 -5.34 8.82
CA ARG A 149 15.30 -4.82 10.19
C ARG A 149 16.72 -4.48 10.61
N ASP A 150 17.17 -3.30 10.22
CA ASP A 150 18.47 -2.76 10.62
C ASP A 150 18.39 -2.08 12.00
N GLU A 151 18.99 -2.71 13.03
CA GLU A 151 19.04 -2.18 14.40
C GLU A 151 19.75 -0.83 14.49
N LYS A 152 20.71 -0.57 13.60
CA LYS A 152 21.36 0.75 13.51
C LYS A 152 20.33 1.78 13.08
N ASN A 153 19.52 1.49 12.06
CA ASN A 153 18.47 2.42 11.61
C ASN A 153 17.43 2.67 12.70
N ILE A 154 17.08 1.66 13.51
CA ILE A 154 16.16 1.83 14.65
C ILE A 154 16.75 2.80 15.68
N LYS A 155 18.03 2.63 16.06
CA LYS A 155 18.73 3.54 17.00
C LYS A 155 18.84 4.95 16.41
N MET A 156 19.19 5.05 15.13
CA MET A 156 19.30 6.33 14.42
C MET A 156 17.94 7.05 14.35
N ALA A 157 16.84 6.33 14.18
CA ALA A 157 15.50 6.91 14.12
C ALA A 157 15.03 7.51 15.45
N GLN A 158 15.60 7.06 16.59
CA GLN A 158 15.39 7.67 17.89
C GLN A 158 16.20 8.97 18.05
N LEU A 159 17.42 9.00 17.50
CA LEU A 159 18.31 10.16 17.57
C LEU A 159 17.95 11.26 16.55
N TYR A 160 17.41 10.87 15.39
CA TYR A 160 17.13 11.74 14.24
C TYR A 160 15.66 11.63 13.84
N PRO A 161 14.75 12.33 14.55
CA PRO A 161 13.31 12.14 14.38
C PRO A 161 12.79 12.57 13.00
N ASN A 162 13.39 13.58 12.36
CA ASN A 162 13.00 14.02 11.01
C ASN A 162 13.47 13.03 9.92
N SER A 163 14.35 12.10 10.28
CA SER A 163 14.84 11.04 9.40
C SER A 163 14.19 9.68 9.69
N ARG A 164 13.31 9.61 10.70
CA ARG A 164 12.65 8.38 11.14
C ARG A 164 12.02 7.63 9.97
N HIS A 165 11.20 8.30 9.16
CA HIS A 165 10.51 7.64 8.05
C HIS A 165 11.48 7.03 7.03
N PHE A 166 12.57 7.72 6.69
CA PHE A 166 13.61 7.15 5.82
C PHE A 166 14.25 5.90 6.43
N LEU A 167 14.52 5.92 7.73
CA LEU A 167 15.21 4.86 8.45
C LEU A 167 14.30 3.65 8.73
N THR A 168 12.98 3.86 8.86
CA THR A 168 12.07 2.83 9.36
C THR A 168 11.02 2.32 8.37
N TYR A 169 10.77 2.99 7.23
CA TYR A 169 9.68 2.59 6.31
C TYR A 169 9.80 1.17 5.75
N ARG A 170 11.00 0.60 5.68
CA ARG A 170 11.22 -0.76 5.15
C ARG A 170 10.89 -1.87 6.14
N HIS A 171 10.87 -1.58 7.44
CA HIS A 171 10.62 -2.60 8.46
C HIS A 171 9.35 -2.34 9.26
N SER A 172 8.88 -1.09 9.40
CA SER A 172 7.71 -0.74 10.19
C SER A 172 6.52 -0.44 9.30
N LEU A 173 5.46 -1.25 9.39
CA LEU A 173 4.23 -1.02 8.64
C LEU A 173 3.57 0.30 9.07
N ARG A 174 3.61 0.65 10.36
CA ARG A 174 3.14 1.93 10.87
C ARG A 174 3.86 3.11 10.21
N SER A 175 5.18 3.02 10.10
CA SER A 175 6.00 4.04 9.44
C SER A 175 5.74 4.13 7.94
N TYR A 176 5.44 3.02 7.27
CA TYR A 176 5.11 3.05 5.84
C TYR A 176 3.69 3.57 5.60
N ALA A 177 2.74 3.15 6.44
CA ALA A 177 1.33 3.54 6.35
C ALA A 177 1.11 5.04 6.61
N SER A 178 1.91 5.66 7.49
CA SER A 178 1.82 7.11 7.78
C SER A 178 2.11 7.98 6.56
N ILE A 179 2.93 7.50 5.62
CA ILE A 179 3.35 8.22 4.40
C ILE A 179 2.72 7.63 3.13
N LEU A 180 1.82 6.65 3.26
CA LEU A 180 1.25 5.91 2.12
C LEU A 180 0.48 6.80 1.16
N TYR A 181 -0.16 7.83 1.71
CA TYR A 181 -0.95 8.80 0.98
C TYR A 181 -0.35 10.19 1.11
N LEU A 182 -0.31 10.93 -0.01
CA LEU A 182 0.17 12.31 0.01
C LEU A 182 -0.72 13.18 0.90
N ARG A 183 -2.04 12.92 0.87
CA ARG A 183 -3.08 13.60 1.66
C ARG A 183 -4.11 12.57 2.12
N ILE A 184 -4.53 12.65 3.39
CA ILE A 184 -5.61 11.81 3.91
C ILE A 184 -6.96 12.55 3.79
N PRO A 185 -7.99 11.94 3.16
CA PRO A 185 -9.34 12.48 3.17
C PRO A 185 -9.90 12.61 4.60
N PRO A 186 -10.75 13.62 4.90
CA PRO A 186 -11.25 13.85 6.26
C PRO A 186 -11.96 12.65 6.92
N SER A 187 -12.61 11.80 6.13
CA SER A 187 -13.35 10.62 6.61
C SER A 187 -12.56 9.32 6.49
N PHE A 188 -11.25 9.39 6.27
CA PHE A 188 -10.38 8.23 6.14
C PHE A 188 -9.41 8.15 7.32
N ARG A 189 -9.27 6.96 7.89
CA ARG A 189 -8.29 6.67 8.93
C ARG A 189 -7.74 5.27 8.76
N ILE A 190 -6.49 5.07 9.15
CA ILE A 190 -5.83 3.77 9.19
C ILE A 190 -5.63 3.44 10.67
N ILE A 191 -6.18 2.32 11.12
CA ILE A 191 -5.95 1.79 12.47
C ILE A 191 -5.09 0.55 12.32
N LEU A 192 -3.93 0.54 12.95
CA LEU A 192 -3.04 -0.62 13.00
C LEU A 192 -2.98 -1.10 14.44
N ARG A 193 -3.24 -2.40 14.66
CA ARG A 193 -3.15 -3.02 15.99
C ARG A 193 -3.92 -2.25 17.08
N GLY A 194 -5.11 -1.75 16.74
CA GLY A 194 -5.98 -1.01 17.66
C GLY A 194 -5.61 0.46 17.90
N LYS A 195 -4.51 0.97 17.32
CA LYS A 195 -4.08 2.37 17.45
C LYS A 195 -4.06 3.08 16.10
N ASP A 196 -4.63 4.28 16.04
CA ASP A 196 -4.60 5.14 14.85
C ASP A 196 -3.17 5.34 14.34
N VAL A 197 -2.99 5.29 13.02
CA VAL A 197 -1.75 5.66 12.34
C VAL A 197 -1.84 7.14 12.01
N GLU A 198 -1.02 7.93 12.66
CA GLU A 198 -0.91 9.36 12.38
C GLU A 198 -0.32 9.57 10.98
N HIS A 199 -1.01 10.37 10.16
CA HIS A 199 -0.51 10.76 8.85
C HIS A 199 0.72 11.64 9.00
N HIS A 200 1.74 11.40 8.15
CA HIS A 200 2.93 12.21 8.12
C HIS A 200 3.19 12.76 6.73
N ASN A 201 3.29 14.08 6.64
CA ASN A 201 3.72 14.74 5.41
C ASN A 201 5.25 14.90 5.44
N ILE A 202 5.96 14.22 4.54
CA ILE A 202 7.42 14.27 4.42
C ILE A 202 7.96 15.71 4.25
N VAL A 203 7.18 16.63 3.68
CA VAL A 203 7.59 18.05 3.59
C VAL A 203 7.85 18.65 4.97
N ASN A 204 7.18 18.16 6.03
CA ASN A 204 7.41 18.61 7.40
C ASN A 204 8.79 18.23 7.94
N ASP A 205 9.46 17.25 7.34
CA ASP A 205 10.83 16.86 7.70
C ASP A 205 11.88 17.77 7.05
N MET A 206 11.47 18.65 6.12
CA MET A 206 12.36 19.49 5.34
C MET A 206 12.69 20.83 6.03
N MET A 207 13.88 21.34 5.73
CA MET A 207 14.30 22.72 5.90
C MET A 207 14.84 23.25 4.57
N MET A 208 14.83 24.59 4.41
CA MET A 208 15.27 25.26 3.18
C MET A 208 14.54 24.73 1.93
N SER A 209 13.26 24.41 2.08
CA SER A 209 12.45 23.82 1.02
C SER A 209 12.21 24.80 -0.13
N GLN A 210 12.31 24.30 -1.36
CA GLN A 210 12.01 25.02 -2.58
C GLN A 210 10.96 24.23 -3.38
N GLU A 211 10.04 24.94 -4.02
CA GLU A 211 9.07 24.34 -4.93
C GLU A 211 9.51 24.59 -6.38
N VAL A 212 9.69 23.52 -7.14
CA VAL A 212 10.11 23.57 -8.54
C VAL A 212 9.05 22.88 -9.39
N THR A 213 8.51 23.62 -10.36
CA THR A 213 7.55 23.05 -11.32
C THR A 213 8.29 22.36 -12.46
N TYR A 214 8.03 21.06 -12.64
CA TYR A 214 8.44 20.31 -13.81
C TYR A 214 7.30 20.21 -14.82
N ARG A 215 7.58 20.54 -16.07
CA ARG A 215 6.69 20.35 -17.22
C ARG A 215 7.43 19.48 -18.25
N PRO A 216 7.06 18.20 -18.43
CA PRO A 216 7.62 17.38 -19.48
C PRO A 216 7.37 18.04 -20.85
N GLN A 217 8.42 18.18 -21.65
CA GLN A 217 8.25 18.62 -23.03
C GLN A 217 7.61 17.50 -23.87
N PRO A 218 6.65 17.82 -24.77
CA PRO A 218 6.11 16.83 -25.69
C PRO A 218 7.24 16.20 -26.51
N GLY A 219 7.34 14.88 -26.52
CA GLY A 219 8.25 14.18 -27.44
C GLY A 219 7.79 14.35 -28.89
N THR A 220 8.74 14.25 -29.82
CA THR A 220 8.50 14.18 -31.28
C THR A 220 7.76 12.89 -31.71
N ASP A 221 7.58 11.93 -30.80
CA ASP A 221 7.22 10.54 -31.14
C ASP A 221 5.71 10.26 -31.15
N GLY A 222 4.89 11.24 -31.55
CA GLY A 222 3.45 11.03 -31.76
C GLY A 222 2.63 10.68 -30.52
N VAL A 223 3.21 10.74 -29.31
CA VAL A 223 2.46 10.56 -28.06
C VAL A 223 1.47 11.72 -27.92
N PRO A 224 0.16 11.46 -27.77
CA PRO A 224 -0.85 12.50 -27.73
C PRO A 224 -0.56 13.50 -26.61
N LYS A 225 -0.74 14.79 -26.92
CA LYS A 225 -0.66 15.89 -25.95
C LYS A 225 -1.64 15.64 -24.81
N VAL A 226 -1.18 15.06 -23.70
CA VAL A 226 -1.92 15.19 -22.44
C VAL A 226 -1.61 16.58 -21.94
N ALA A 227 -2.51 17.53 -22.24
CA ALA A 227 -2.27 18.98 -22.17
C ALA A 227 -1.88 19.54 -20.78
N ASN A 228 -1.72 18.70 -19.74
CA ASN A 228 -1.46 19.11 -18.36
C ASN A 228 -0.48 18.18 -17.63
N MET A 229 0.60 17.71 -18.29
CA MET A 229 1.69 17.06 -17.55
C MET A 229 2.47 18.12 -16.75
N VAL A 230 2.07 18.33 -15.50
CA VAL A 230 2.79 19.21 -14.57
C VAL A 230 2.98 18.45 -13.27
N ALA A 231 4.21 18.37 -12.78
CA ALA A 231 4.50 17.95 -11.42
C ALA A 231 5.09 19.13 -10.66
N SER A 232 4.52 19.43 -9.49
CA SER A 232 5.21 20.24 -8.50
C SER A 232 6.14 19.34 -7.68
N VAL A 233 7.42 19.72 -7.64
CA VAL A 233 8.45 19.04 -6.85
C VAL A 233 8.81 19.95 -5.69
N THR A 234 8.55 19.51 -4.47
CA THR A 234 9.11 20.14 -3.27
C THR A 234 10.42 19.44 -2.94
N ILE A 235 11.52 20.19 -2.89
CA ILE A 235 12.86 19.68 -2.57
C ILE A 235 13.44 20.44 -1.39
N GLY A 236 14.11 19.74 -0.47
CA GLY A 236 14.68 20.35 0.72
C GLY A 236 15.73 19.48 1.37
N PHE A 237 16.47 20.05 2.33
CA PHE A 237 17.25 19.25 3.25
C PHE A 237 16.37 18.66 4.33
N VAL A 238 16.57 17.40 4.71
CA VAL A 238 16.03 16.88 5.97
C VAL A 238 16.59 17.73 7.12
N LYS A 239 15.76 18.07 8.11
CA LYS A 239 16.18 18.88 9.26
C LYS A 239 17.38 18.32 10.02
N ASP A 240 17.59 17.00 9.94
CA ASP A 240 18.73 16.31 10.55
C ASP A 240 20.00 16.31 9.64
N ALA A 241 20.00 17.01 8.49
CA ALA A 241 21.08 16.92 7.50
C ALA A 241 22.46 17.34 8.03
N LYS A 242 22.51 18.20 9.05
CA LYS A 242 23.76 18.60 9.74
C LYS A 242 24.45 17.44 10.46
N ALA A 243 23.75 16.34 10.72
CA ALA A 243 24.33 15.12 11.26
C ALA A 243 25.01 14.25 10.18
N HIS A 244 24.98 14.67 8.92
CA HIS A 244 25.65 14.03 7.79
C HIS A 244 25.28 12.55 7.56
N ILE A 245 24.06 12.19 7.97
CA ILE A 245 23.44 10.88 7.74
C ILE A 245 23.14 10.69 6.24
N ASP A 246 23.26 9.45 5.74
CA ASP A 246 22.97 9.12 4.33
C ASP A 246 21.47 8.97 4.05
N VAL A 247 20.72 10.04 4.33
CA VAL A 247 19.29 10.17 4.02
C VAL A 247 19.16 10.91 2.70
N GLN A 248 18.54 10.32 1.69
CA GLN A 248 18.27 11.04 0.45
C GLN A 248 17.21 10.37 -0.43
N GLY A 249 16.65 11.14 -1.36
CA GLY A 249 15.81 10.64 -2.44
C GLY A 249 14.43 11.27 -2.51
N PHE A 250 13.67 10.87 -3.52
CA PHE A 250 12.36 11.44 -3.82
C PHE A 250 11.22 10.49 -3.43
N ASN A 251 10.25 10.99 -2.67
CA ASN A 251 9.00 10.32 -2.43
C ASN A 251 8.04 10.64 -3.59
N VAL A 252 7.83 9.65 -4.45
CA VAL A 252 7.04 9.82 -5.68
C VAL A 252 5.65 9.22 -5.49
N TYR A 253 4.63 10.05 -5.61
CA TYR A 253 3.23 9.68 -5.52
C TYR A 253 2.59 9.64 -6.92
N HIS A 254 1.56 8.82 -7.08
CA HIS A 254 0.67 8.82 -8.25
C HIS A 254 -0.76 8.70 -7.73
N LYS A 255 -1.64 9.62 -8.15
CA LYS A 255 -3.04 9.72 -7.71
C LYS A 255 -3.17 9.58 -6.20
N ASN A 256 -2.45 10.42 -5.46
CA ASN A 256 -2.38 10.46 -4.01
C ASN A 256 -1.74 9.23 -3.32
N ARG A 257 -1.31 8.19 -4.06
CA ARG A 257 -0.68 6.97 -3.51
C ARG A 257 0.83 6.99 -3.70
N LEU A 258 1.59 6.74 -2.64
CA LEU A 258 3.04 6.60 -2.71
C LEU A 258 3.40 5.41 -3.61
N ILE A 259 4.23 5.61 -4.63
CA ILE A 259 4.71 4.53 -5.50
C ILE A 259 6.15 4.19 -5.15
N LYS A 260 6.99 5.22 -4.94
CA LYS A 260 8.41 5.02 -4.65
C LYS A 260 8.85 5.86 -3.45
N PRO A 261 9.00 5.25 -2.26
CA PRO A 261 9.55 5.93 -1.09
C PRO A 261 11.04 6.19 -1.27
N PHE A 262 11.48 7.41 -0.96
CA PHE A 262 12.90 7.81 -0.94
C PHE A 262 13.72 7.29 -2.13
N TRP A 263 13.19 7.47 -3.33
CA TRP A 263 13.81 7.01 -4.57
C TRP A 263 15.14 7.73 -4.79
N ARG A 264 16.24 7.01 -4.52
CA ARG A 264 17.60 7.47 -4.79
C ARG A 264 17.88 7.33 -6.28
N LEU A 265 18.07 8.47 -6.94
CA LEU A 265 18.37 8.57 -8.38
C LEU A 265 19.82 8.97 -8.62
N TRP A 266 20.39 9.78 -7.73
CA TRP A 266 21.77 10.19 -7.78
C TRP A 266 22.62 9.33 -6.85
N HIS A 267 23.60 8.65 -7.43
CA HIS A 267 24.60 7.87 -6.72
C HIS A 267 25.96 8.56 -6.85
N ALA A 268 26.23 9.53 -5.98
CA ALA A 268 27.55 10.13 -5.88
C ALA A 268 28.51 9.21 -5.09
N PRO A 269 29.80 9.14 -5.46
CA PRO A 269 30.81 8.41 -4.70
C PRO A 269 31.15 9.11 -3.37
N GLY A 270 30.93 10.43 -3.27
CA GLY A 270 31.23 11.23 -2.09
C GLY A 270 30.03 11.49 -1.18
N SER A 271 30.02 12.66 -0.54
CA SER A 271 28.91 13.15 0.28
C SER A 271 27.81 13.84 -0.51
N ASP A 272 27.96 13.95 -1.83
CA ASP A 272 27.03 14.76 -2.61
C ASP A 272 25.60 14.20 -2.59
N GLY A 273 24.63 15.09 -2.44
CA GLY A 273 23.22 14.78 -2.32
C GLY A 273 22.75 14.31 -0.93
N ARG A 274 23.65 14.08 0.04
CA ARG A 274 23.29 13.57 1.38
C ARG A 274 22.45 14.54 2.20
N GLY A 275 21.24 14.15 2.51
CA GLY A 275 20.28 14.95 3.26
C GLY A 275 19.22 15.58 2.36
N VAL A 276 19.34 15.49 1.03
CA VAL A 276 18.30 16.01 0.13
C VAL A 276 17.16 15.03 0.03
N ILE A 277 15.98 15.45 0.44
CA ILE A 277 14.73 14.74 0.22
C ILE A 277 13.81 15.57 -0.67
N GLY A 278 13.03 14.88 -1.50
CA GLY A 278 12.02 15.51 -2.35
C GLY A 278 10.68 14.81 -2.26
N VAL A 279 9.62 15.53 -2.61
CA VAL A 279 8.25 15.03 -2.69
C VAL A 279 7.64 15.53 -4.00
N LEU A 280 7.02 14.62 -4.76
CA LEU A 280 6.25 14.99 -5.94
C LEU A 280 5.10 14.01 -6.20
N GLU A 281 4.05 14.52 -6.83
CA GLU A 281 3.01 13.70 -7.44
C GLU A 281 3.21 13.69 -8.97
N ALA A 282 3.45 12.52 -9.54
CA ALA A 282 3.76 12.32 -10.95
C ALA A 282 2.66 11.48 -11.64
N ASN A 283 1.50 12.09 -11.85
CA ASN A 283 0.32 11.42 -12.43
C ASN A 283 0.47 11.06 -13.93
N PHE A 284 1.54 11.52 -14.57
CA PHE A 284 1.83 11.27 -15.99
C PHE A 284 2.78 10.07 -16.23
N VAL A 285 3.30 9.45 -15.18
CA VAL A 285 4.03 8.18 -15.25
C VAL A 285 3.17 7.07 -14.68
N GLU A 286 3.06 5.97 -15.41
CA GLU A 286 2.25 4.82 -15.00
C GLU A 286 3.07 3.90 -14.08
N PRO A 287 2.51 3.51 -12.91
CA PRO A 287 3.13 2.50 -12.06
C PRO A 287 3.18 1.12 -12.72
N ALA A 288 4.17 0.34 -12.33
CA ALA A 288 4.24 -1.07 -12.68
C ALA A 288 3.11 -1.88 -12.00
N HIS A 289 2.89 -3.11 -12.44
CA HIS A 289 1.82 -3.99 -11.94
C HIS A 289 1.83 -4.18 -10.40
N ASP A 290 3.02 -4.24 -9.78
CA ASP A 290 3.17 -4.37 -8.32
C ASP A 290 2.99 -3.05 -7.54
N LYS A 291 2.93 -1.92 -8.25
CA LYS A 291 2.80 -0.55 -7.73
C LYS A 291 3.94 -0.16 -6.76
N GLN A 292 5.11 -0.80 -6.90
CA GLN A 292 6.36 -0.46 -6.18
C GLN A 292 7.40 0.21 -7.10
N GLY A 293 7.04 0.40 -8.36
CA GLY A 293 7.87 1.05 -9.37
C GLY A 293 7.02 1.65 -10.48
N PHE A 294 7.69 2.12 -11.53
CA PHE A 294 7.05 2.69 -12.72
C PHE A 294 7.41 1.87 -13.94
N GLU A 295 6.53 1.88 -14.94
CA GLU A 295 6.83 1.31 -16.24
C GLU A 295 8.01 2.03 -16.90
N ARG A 296 8.92 1.26 -17.49
CA ARG A 296 10.12 1.80 -18.14
C ARG A 296 9.74 2.46 -19.45
N THR A 297 9.51 3.77 -19.39
CA THR A 297 9.12 4.60 -20.53
C THR A 297 10.11 5.73 -20.73
N THR A 298 10.12 6.34 -21.92
CA THR A 298 10.91 7.55 -22.20
C THR A 298 10.49 8.72 -21.31
N VAL A 299 9.22 8.79 -20.93
CA VAL A 299 8.68 9.79 -20.00
C VAL A 299 9.28 9.63 -18.61
N LEU A 300 9.37 8.39 -18.11
CA LEU A 300 10.03 8.08 -16.84
C LEU A 300 11.51 8.48 -16.88
N ALA A 301 12.24 8.08 -17.92
CA ALA A 301 13.66 8.41 -18.06
C ALA A 301 13.92 9.93 -18.06
N ARG A 302 13.05 10.72 -18.70
CA ARG A 302 13.12 12.20 -18.66
C ARG A 302 12.86 12.74 -17.26
N LEU A 303 11.89 12.19 -16.54
CA LEU A 303 11.62 12.55 -15.14
C LEU A 303 12.84 12.24 -14.27
N GLU A 304 13.45 11.05 -14.40
CA GLU A 304 14.66 10.66 -13.67
C GLU A 304 15.80 11.65 -13.90
N ALA A 305 16.11 11.94 -15.17
CA ALA A 305 17.15 12.90 -15.53
C ALA A 305 16.89 14.29 -14.93
N GLN A 306 15.64 14.76 -14.99
CA GLN A 306 15.27 16.04 -14.43
C GLN A 306 15.40 16.07 -12.90
N LEU A 307 14.96 15.03 -12.20
CA LEU A 307 15.07 14.95 -10.74
C LEU A 307 16.53 14.91 -10.29
N ILE A 308 17.40 14.21 -11.02
CA ILE A 308 18.85 14.22 -10.78
C ILE A 308 19.40 15.64 -10.95
N GLN A 309 19.03 16.34 -12.04
CA GLN A 309 19.49 17.70 -12.27
C GLN A 309 19.00 18.67 -11.18
N MET A 310 17.73 18.57 -10.79
CA MET A 310 17.17 19.35 -9.67
C MET A 310 17.91 19.09 -8.37
N GLN A 311 18.17 17.81 -8.04
CA GLN A 311 18.90 17.43 -6.82
C GLN A 311 20.33 17.97 -6.82
N LYS A 312 21.06 17.85 -7.95
CA LYS A 312 22.42 18.37 -8.09
C LYS A 312 22.48 19.88 -7.94
N THR A 313 21.62 20.60 -8.66
CA THR A 313 21.56 22.07 -8.58
C THR A 313 21.23 22.52 -7.15
N TYR A 314 20.19 21.92 -6.53
CA TYR A 314 19.83 22.24 -5.16
C TYR A 314 20.97 21.95 -4.17
N TRP A 315 21.60 20.78 -4.28
CA TRP A 315 22.71 20.40 -3.41
C TRP A 315 23.87 21.39 -3.52
N SER A 316 24.40 21.60 -4.73
CA SER A 316 25.57 22.45 -4.96
C SER A 316 25.33 23.90 -4.54
N SER A 317 24.10 24.40 -4.65
CA SER A 317 23.78 25.77 -4.21
C SER A 317 23.62 25.91 -2.70
N ASN A 318 23.31 24.84 -1.95
CA ASN A 318 22.91 24.95 -0.55
C ASN A 318 23.74 24.12 0.45
N CYS A 319 24.62 23.23 -0.02
CA CYS A 319 25.35 22.26 0.82
C CYS A 319 26.21 22.92 1.94
N HIS A 320 26.72 24.12 1.69
CA HIS A 320 27.49 24.89 2.68
C HIS A 320 26.67 25.28 3.92
N HIS A 321 25.35 25.42 3.81
CA HIS A 321 24.47 25.72 4.96
C HIS A 321 24.32 24.55 5.94
N ILE A 322 24.65 23.33 5.50
CA ILE A 322 24.60 22.11 6.31
C ILE A 322 25.98 21.52 6.59
N GLY A 323 27.05 22.29 6.36
CA GLY A 323 28.42 21.95 6.76
C GLY A 323 29.23 21.15 5.75
N TYR A 324 28.77 21.02 4.50
CA TYR A 324 29.59 20.48 3.41
C TYR A 324 30.34 21.58 2.68
N SER A 325 31.49 21.26 2.09
CA SER A 325 32.31 22.20 1.31
C SER A 325 31.88 22.27 -0.16
#